data_AF-A0A357PRM0-F1
#
_entry.id   AF-A0A357PRM0-F1
#
_cell.length_a   1.000
_cell.length_b   1.000
_cell.length_c   1.000
_cell.angle_alpha   90.00
_cell.angle_beta   90.00
_cell.angle_gamma   90.00
#
_symmetry.space_group_name_H-M   'P 1'
#
loop_
_entity.id
_entity.type
_entity.pdbx_description
1 polymer ?
#
loop_
_entity_poly.entity_id
_entity_poly.type
_entity_poly.pdbx_seq_one_letter_code
_entity_poly.pdbx_strand_id
1 'polypeptide(L)'
;PALVREMGDAYPELVREQSRVVEIIRNEENAFADMLQNGMKLLENELPKLNNNVLPGDVAFKLFDTYGFPLDLTQMILRDRNIDVDVAGFERAMTEQKERSRADTKGTRTLWEAQNLPATDDSAKYAPNAEMESTVLGILRDGEFVKSANAGDAVEVALDKTNFYGTQGGQVGDSGEILRDGTPVMTVTEAVRADGVVIHKGTLTGNLSVGDTVKTAINTSVRAQTTRAHTATHLLQAALQHVLNEDVHQRGSKVSPDSVRFDFSFGRAMTDAEKKAVEDLVNQWIAADMPVTHEEMSLDAAKEKGATALFNEKYGDTVKVITAGDVSCELCGGTHVYHTGEILKARVNKEKSISSGIRRITMSVGTLAE
;
A
#
# COMPACT_ATOMS: atom_id res chain seq x y z
N PRO A 1 -1.60 37.38 -7.55
CA PRO A 1 -2.26 37.08 -6.25
C PRO A 1 -1.87 38.14 -5.22
N ALA A 2 -2.83 38.61 -4.41
CA ALA A 2 -2.59 39.71 -3.46
C ALA A 2 -1.45 39.39 -2.46
N LEU A 3 -1.38 38.13 -2.01
CA LEU A 3 -0.38 37.66 -1.04
C LEU A 3 1.07 37.76 -1.56
N VAL A 4 1.32 37.36 -2.82
CA VAL A 4 2.66 37.46 -3.43
C VAL A 4 3.09 38.91 -3.57
N ARG A 5 2.15 39.83 -3.84
CA ARG A 5 2.42 41.26 -3.95
C ARG A 5 2.79 41.89 -2.60
N GLU A 6 2.23 41.41 -1.50
CA GLU A 6 2.52 41.96 -0.17
C GLU A 6 3.73 41.32 0.52
N MET A 7 4.01 40.04 0.25
CA MET A 7 4.98 39.26 1.01
C MET A 7 6.13 38.68 0.17
N GLY A 8 6.11 38.84 -1.16
CA GLY A 8 7.06 38.20 -2.08
C GLY A 8 8.52 38.62 -1.88
N ASP A 9 8.77 39.83 -1.38
CA ASP A 9 10.13 40.32 -1.10
C ASP A 9 10.75 39.66 0.12
N ALA A 10 9.93 39.33 1.13
CA ALA A 10 10.37 38.65 2.35
C ALA A 10 10.41 37.11 2.20
N TYR A 11 9.61 36.57 1.27
CA TYR A 11 9.48 35.13 1.03
C TYR A 11 9.57 34.84 -0.49
N PRO A 12 10.79 34.78 -1.05
CA PRO A 12 11.01 34.58 -2.49
C PRO A 12 10.48 33.24 -3.03
N GLU A 13 10.24 32.26 -2.17
CA GLU A 13 9.55 31.00 -2.48
C GLU A 13 8.10 31.22 -2.90
N LEU A 14 7.38 32.22 -2.35
CA LEU A 14 6.00 32.52 -2.75
C LEU A 14 5.92 32.99 -4.20
N VAL A 15 6.95 33.70 -4.67
CA VAL A 15 7.06 34.16 -6.05
C VAL A 15 7.38 32.98 -6.97
N ARG A 16 8.33 32.12 -6.57
CA ARG A 16 8.74 30.92 -7.34
C ARG A 16 7.58 29.93 -7.51
N GLU A 17 6.81 29.72 -6.45
CA GLU A 17 5.71 28.74 -6.40
C GLU A 17 4.36 29.29 -6.89
N GLN A 18 4.29 30.59 -7.23
CA GLN A 18 3.03 31.27 -7.54
C GLN A 18 2.22 30.55 -8.62
N SER A 19 2.85 30.20 -9.75
CA SER A 19 2.16 29.56 -10.87
C SER A 19 1.58 28.21 -10.46
N ARG A 20 2.33 27.42 -9.68
CA ARG A 20 1.91 26.13 -9.15
C ARG A 20 0.74 26.29 -8.18
N VAL A 21 0.82 27.22 -7.23
CA VAL A 21 -0.26 27.47 -6.26
C VAL A 21 -1.54 27.91 -6.97
N VAL A 22 -1.43 28.78 -7.98
CA VAL A 22 -2.59 29.20 -8.78
C VAL A 22 -3.19 28.02 -9.56
N GLU A 23 -2.36 27.15 -10.13
CA GLU A 23 -2.82 25.95 -10.81
C GLU A 23 -3.51 24.96 -9.85
N ILE A 24 -2.94 24.74 -8.66
CA ILE A 24 -3.55 23.92 -7.61
C ILE A 24 -4.93 24.49 -7.22
N ILE A 25 -5.02 25.80 -6.94
CA ILE A 25 -6.29 26.44 -6.58
C ILE A 25 -7.30 26.25 -7.71
N ARG A 26 -6.92 26.48 -8.97
CA ARG A 26 -7.82 26.28 -10.12
C ARG A 26 -8.27 24.82 -10.26
N ASN A 27 -7.36 23.87 -10.06
CA ASN A 27 -7.70 22.46 -10.12
C ASN A 27 -8.64 22.07 -8.99
N GLU A 28 -8.46 22.61 -7.78
CA GLU A 28 -9.39 22.39 -6.66
C GLU A 28 -10.74 23.09 -6.87
N GLU A 29 -10.77 24.29 -7.46
CA GLU A 29 -12.01 24.96 -7.84
C GLU A 29 -12.79 24.12 -8.87
N ASN A 30 -12.11 23.58 -9.89
CA ASN A 30 -12.72 22.71 -10.89
C ASN A 30 -13.18 21.38 -10.27
N ALA A 31 -12.37 20.75 -9.42
CA ALA A 31 -12.73 19.52 -8.72
C ALA A 31 -13.93 19.74 -7.77
N PHE A 32 -13.97 20.88 -7.09
CA PHE A 32 -15.11 21.28 -6.27
C PHE A 32 -16.37 21.51 -7.12
N ALA A 33 -16.25 22.15 -8.29
CA ALA A 33 -17.36 22.33 -9.21
C ALA A 33 -17.89 20.98 -9.74
N ASP A 34 -17.01 20.04 -10.09
CA ASP A 34 -17.39 18.70 -10.53
C ASP A 34 -18.04 17.89 -9.39
N MET A 35 -17.48 17.95 -8.18
CA MET A 35 -18.06 17.36 -6.97
C MET A 35 -19.47 17.92 -6.72
N LEU A 36 -19.62 19.25 -6.82
CA LEU A 36 -20.91 19.93 -6.65
C LEU A 36 -21.92 19.48 -7.72
N GLN A 37 -21.51 19.43 -8.99
CA GLN A 37 -22.39 19.00 -10.08
C GLN A 37 -22.84 17.54 -9.91
N ASN A 38 -21.94 16.63 -9.53
CA ASN A 38 -22.26 15.22 -9.35
C ASN A 38 -23.10 14.98 -8.08
N GLY A 39 -22.76 15.65 -6.98
CA GLY A 39 -23.54 15.62 -5.74
C GLY A 39 -24.96 16.14 -5.95
N MET A 40 -25.12 17.27 -6.66
CA MET A 40 -26.43 17.83 -7.00
C MET A 40 -27.27 16.91 -7.89
N LYS A 41 -26.67 16.26 -8.91
CA LYS A 41 -27.39 15.28 -9.74
C LYS A 41 -27.95 14.13 -8.93
N LEU A 42 -27.17 13.60 -7.98
CA LEU A 42 -27.64 12.53 -7.10
C LEU A 42 -28.74 13.03 -6.16
N LEU A 43 -28.55 14.22 -5.56
CA LEU A 43 -29.56 14.84 -4.70
C LEU A 43 -30.89 15.00 -5.46
N GLU A 44 -30.87 15.56 -6.68
CA GLU A 44 -32.04 15.73 -7.53
C GLU A 44 -32.75 14.42 -7.90
N ASN A 45 -32.01 13.31 -7.99
CA ASN A 45 -32.59 11.98 -8.24
C ASN A 45 -33.22 11.35 -6.99
N GLU A 46 -32.73 11.70 -5.79
CA GLU A 46 -33.21 11.14 -4.52
C GLU A 46 -34.31 11.98 -3.88
N LEU A 47 -34.34 13.29 -4.14
CA LEU A 47 -35.35 14.23 -3.64
C LEU A 47 -36.81 13.81 -3.91
N PRO A 48 -37.19 13.30 -5.11
CA PRO A 48 -38.55 12.87 -5.38
C PRO A 48 -38.97 11.60 -4.63
N LYS A 49 -38.01 10.86 -4.06
CA LYS A 49 -38.23 9.58 -3.37
C LYS A 49 -38.34 9.75 -1.86
N LEU A 50 -38.21 10.97 -1.35
CA LEU A 50 -38.23 11.25 0.07
C LEU A 50 -39.61 11.05 0.67
N ASN A 51 -39.64 10.42 1.84
CA ASN A 51 -40.82 10.37 2.70
C ASN A 51 -40.57 11.36 3.86
N ASN A 52 -41.55 12.23 4.14
CA ASN A 52 -41.53 13.17 5.28
C ASN A 52 -40.43 14.25 5.26
N ASN A 53 -39.93 14.67 4.09
CA ASN A 53 -38.90 15.70 3.97
C ASN A 53 -37.62 15.43 4.78
N VAL A 54 -37.23 14.16 4.93
CA VAL A 54 -35.96 13.76 5.55
C VAL A 54 -35.15 12.93 4.57
N LEU A 55 -33.92 13.37 4.25
CA LEU A 55 -32.95 12.60 3.47
C LEU A 55 -32.42 11.43 4.33
N PRO A 56 -32.56 10.17 3.88
CA PRO A 56 -32.02 9.01 4.58
C PRO A 56 -30.50 9.10 4.78
N GLY A 57 -30.04 8.65 5.95
CA GLY A 57 -28.64 8.75 6.34
C GLY A 57 -27.68 7.89 5.50
N ASP A 58 -28.15 6.78 4.93
CA ASP A 58 -27.41 5.94 3.98
C ASP A 58 -27.19 6.63 2.63
N VAL A 59 -28.17 7.41 2.17
CA VAL A 59 -28.05 8.25 0.96
C VAL A 59 -27.08 9.41 1.21
N ALA A 60 -27.19 10.08 2.37
CA ALA A 60 -26.22 11.10 2.79
C ALA A 60 -24.81 10.52 2.94
N PHE A 61 -24.69 9.30 3.44
CA PHE A 61 -23.42 8.58 3.54
C PHE A 61 -22.86 8.24 2.16
N LYS A 62 -23.70 7.81 1.21
CA LYS A 62 -23.27 7.56 -0.17
C LYS A 62 -22.78 8.84 -0.85
N LEU A 63 -23.45 9.97 -0.64
CA LEU A 63 -23.00 11.29 -1.10
C LEU A 63 -21.59 11.62 -0.58
N PHE A 64 -21.34 11.38 0.71
CA PHE A 64 -20.04 11.57 1.34
C PHE A 64 -18.97 10.58 0.85
N ASP A 65 -19.24 9.28 0.95
CA ASP A 65 -18.27 8.21 0.73
C ASP A 65 -17.95 7.99 -0.76
N THR A 66 -18.96 8.04 -1.62
CA THR A 66 -18.80 7.74 -3.06
C THR A 66 -18.50 9.00 -3.88
N TYR A 67 -19.08 10.14 -3.52
CA TYR A 67 -19.02 11.37 -4.33
C TYR A 67 -18.22 12.50 -3.65
N GLY A 68 -17.70 12.26 -2.43
CA GLY A 68 -16.91 13.24 -1.69
C GLY A 68 -17.73 14.43 -1.19
N PHE A 69 -19.06 14.34 -1.22
CA PHE A 69 -19.96 15.45 -0.93
C PHE A 69 -20.16 15.62 0.59
N PRO A 70 -19.65 16.70 1.20
CA PRO A 70 -19.67 16.84 2.66
C PRO A 70 -21.09 16.89 3.25
N LEU A 71 -21.26 16.36 4.47
CA LEU A 71 -22.57 16.32 5.15
C LEU A 71 -23.10 17.74 5.42
N ASP A 72 -22.24 18.64 5.86
CA ASP A 72 -22.51 20.06 6.09
C ASP A 72 -23.00 20.75 4.81
N LEU A 73 -22.38 20.47 3.66
CA LEU A 73 -22.81 20.99 2.37
C LEU A 73 -24.20 20.43 1.97
N THR A 74 -24.41 19.13 2.21
CA THR A 74 -25.72 18.47 1.99
C THR A 74 -26.82 19.11 2.83
N GLN A 75 -26.57 19.32 4.12
CA GLN A 75 -27.49 19.97 5.05
C GLN A 75 -27.78 21.41 4.63
N MET A 76 -26.76 22.16 4.22
CA MET A 76 -26.92 23.55 3.77
C MET A 76 -27.86 23.65 2.56
N ILE A 77 -27.68 22.79 1.55
CA ILE A 77 -28.50 22.80 0.32
C ILE A 77 -29.95 22.39 0.59
N LEU A 78 -30.15 21.41 1.46
CA LEU A 78 -31.48 20.89 1.78
C LEU A 78 -32.26 21.82 2.71
N ARG A 79 -31.56 22.61 3.53
CA ARG A 79 -32.16 23.62 4.41
C ARG A 79 -33.01 24.62 3.63
N ASP A 80 -32.53 25.10 2.49
CA ASP A 80 -33.26 26.03 1.63
C ASP A 80 -34.54 25.42 1.02
N ARG A 81 -34.68 24.09 1.09
CA ARG A 81 -35.83 23.32 0.59
C ARG A 81 -36.72 22.77 1.71
N ASN A 82 -36.47 23.16 2.97
CA ASN A 82 -37.15 22.61 4.16
C ASN A 82 -37.05 21.08 4.27
N ILE A 83 -35.89 20.53 3.92
CA ILE A 83 -35.60 19.09 4.01
C ILE A 83 -34.47 18.89 5.04
N ASP A 84 -34.71 18.00 5.99
CA ASP A 84 -33.71 17.61 7.00
C ASP A 84 -32.88 16.41 6.52
N VAL A 85 -31.76 16.15 7.20
CA VAL A 85 -30.92 14.97 6.96
C VAL A 85 -30.93 14.09 8.20
N ASP A 86 -31.11 12.78 8.03
CA ASP A 86 -30.94 11.80 9.11
C ASP A 86 -29.46 11.63 9.47
N VAL A 87 -28.96 12.54 10.31
CA VAL A 87 -27.58 12.55 10.81
C VAL A 87 -27.27 11.26 11.60
N ALA A 88 -28.23 10.74 12.36
CA ALA A 88 -28.04 9.50 13.11
C ALA A 88 -27.89 8.28 12.19
N GLY A 89 -28.64 8.22 11.09
CA GLY A 89 -28.45 7.24 10.02
C GLY A 89 -27.08 7.36 9.35
N PHE A 90 -26.62 8.58 9.08
CA PHE A 90 -25.29 8.84 8.50
C PHE A 90 -24.16 8.35 9.41
N GLU A 91 -24.22 8.67 10.71
CA GLU A 91 -23.21 8.25 11.68
C GLU A 91 -23.16 6.73 11.86
N ARG A 92 -24.32 6.05 11.80
CA ARG A 92 -24.39 4.58 11.80
C ARG A 92 -23.68 4.00 10.58
N ALA A 93 -23.97 4.50 9.38
CA ALA A 93 -23.33 4.02 8.15
C ALA A 93 -21.80 4.25 8.15
N MET A 94 -21.35 5.39 8.68
CA MET A 94 -19.93 5.68 8.86
C MET A 94 -19.27 4.70 9.86
N THR A 95 -19.96 4.38 10.94
CA THR A 95 -19.49 3.40 11.94
C THR A 95 -19.40 1.99 11.34
N GLU A 96 -20.42 1.53 10.61
CA GLU A 96 -20.44 0.21 9.97
C GLU A 96 -19.33 0.04 8.91
N GLN A 97 -19.01 1.09 8.15
CA GLN A 97 -17.89 1.08 7.20
C GLN A 97 -16.55 1.00 7.94
N LYS A 98 -16.42 1.76 9.03
CA LYS A 98 -15.22 1.77 9.89
C LYS A 98 -15.03 0.44 10.61
N GLU A 99 -16.10 -0.25 10.98
CA GLU A 99 -16.05 -1.58 11.59
C GLU A 99 -15.69 -2.66 10.57
N ARG A 100 -16.30 -2.66 9.37
CA ARG A 100 -15.93 -3.58 8.28
C ARG A 100 -14.44 -3.47 7.91
N SER A 101 -13.92 -2.25 7.81
CA SER A 101 -12.50 -2.01 7.51
C SER A 101 -11.56 -2.36 8.68
N ARG A 102 -12.06 -2.52 9.91
CA ARG A 102 -11.29 -2.90 11.09
C ARG A 102 -11.32 -4.40 11.38
N ALA A 103 -12.46 -5.06 11.12
CA ALA A 103 -12.68 -6.48 11.44
C ALA A 103 -11.73 -7.41 10.68
N ASP A 104 -11.40 -7.10 9.42
CA ASP A 104 -10.56 -7.96 8.57
C ASP A 104 -9.05 -7.92 8.87
N THR A 105 -8.57 -7.02 9.74
CA THR A 105 -7.10 -6.82 9.92
C THR A 105 -6.66 -6.55 11.36
N LYS A 106 -7.50 -6.00 12.24
CA LYS A 106 -7.09 -5.66 13.61
C LYS A 106 -7.26 -6.78 14.65
N GLY A 107 -8.21 -7.70 14.45
CA GLY A 107 -8.58 -8.68 15.49
C GLY A 107 -7.44 -9.59 15.93
N THR A 108 -6.72 -10.21 14.99
CA THR A 108 -5.65 -11.18 15.34
C THR A 108 -4.31 -10.51 15.62
N ARG A 109 -3.99 -9.38 14.98
CA ARG A 109 -2.74 -8.65 15.21
C ARG A 109 -2.57 -8.26 16.68
N THR A 110 -3.60 -7.71 17.31
CA THR A 110 -3.55 -7.35 18.73
C THR A 110 -3.39 -8.55 19.66
N LEU A 111 -3.86 -9.73 19.25
CA LEU A 111 -3.70 -10.97 20.02
C LEU A 111 -2.25 -11.44 20.02
N TRP A 112 -1.56 -11.35 18.87
CA TRP A 112 -0.15 -11.67 18.76
C TRP A 112 0.75 -10.67 19.49
N GLU A 113 0.44 -9.38 19.39
CA GLU A 113 1.13 -8.32 20.14
C GLU A 113 1.04 -8.57 21.66
N ALA A 114 -0.12 -9.03 22.14
CA ALA A 114 -0.33 -9.35 23.55
C ALA A 114 0.41 -10.61 24.05
N GLN A 115 0.83 -11.51 23.16
CA GLN A 115 1.59 -12.71 23.56
C GLN A 115 3.03 -12.42 23.96
N ASN A 116 3.57 -11.26 23.58
CA ASN A 116 4.94 -10.85 23.92
C ASN A 116 5.99 -11.94 23.58
N LEU A 117 5.85 -12.55 22.40
CA LEU A 117 6.81 -13.50 21.86
C LEU A 117 8.14 -12.79 21.51
N PRO A 118 9.27 -13.50 21.52
CA PRO A 118 10.51 -12.95 20.97
C PRO A 118 10.32 -12.61 19.48
N ALA A 119 11.03 -11.59 19.01
CA ALA A 119 11.06 -11.26 17.59
C ALA A 119 11.55 -12.46 16.77
N THR A 120 10.90 -12.72 15.65
CA THR A 120 11.28 -13.82 14.75
C THR A 120 12.61 -13.48 14.07
N ASP A 121 13.57 -14.40 14.07
CA ASP A 121 14.77 -14.29 13.25
C ASP A 121 14.42 -14.57 11.78
N ASP A 122 14.31 -13.50 11.02
CA ASP A 122 13.97 -13.53 9.60
C ASP A 122 15.14 -13.05 8.73
N SER A 123 16.38 -13.21 9.20
CA SER A 123 17.59 -12.86 8.45
C SER A 123 17.66 -13.58 7.09
N ALA A 124 17.09 -14.79 7.01
CA ALA A 124 17.01 -15.60 5.81
C ALA A 124 15.95 -15.13 4.79
N LYS A 125 15.13 -14.10 5.07
CA LYS A 125 14.04 -13.65 4.17
C LYS A 125 14.50 -13.25 2.77
N TYR A 126 15.75 -12.79 2.63
CA TYR A 126 16.35 -12.44 1.33
C TYR A 126 17.04 -13.61 0.63
N ALA A 127 17.10 -14.78 1.27
CA ALA A 127 17.67 -16.01 0.73
C ALA A 127 16.53 -17.04 0.52
N PRO A 128 15.75 -16.94 -0.58
CA PRO A 128 14.52 -17.72 -0.76
C PRO A 128 14.73 -19.24 -0.76
N ASN A 129 15.94 -19.71 -1.06
CA ASN A 129 16.31 -21.13 -1.09
C ASN A 129 17.07 -21.57 0.18
N ALA A 130 17.13 -20.73 1.22
CA ALA A 130 17.79 -21.10 2.46
C ALA A 130 17.01 -22.24 3.14
N GLU A 131 17.70 -23.34 3.38
CA GLU A 131 17.19 -24.40 4.24
C GLU A 131 17.32 -23.99 5.71
N MET A 132 16.23 -24.10 6.46
CA MET A 132 16.23 -23.82 7.89
C MET A 132 15.21 -24.68 8.62
N GLU A 133 15.60 -25.14 9.81
CA GLU A 133 14.71 -25.79 10.77
C GLU A 133 14.27 -24.77 11.81
N SER A 134 12.97 -24.66 12.02
CA SER A 134 12.32 -23.67 12.87
C SER A 134 11.44 -24.37 13.91
N THR A 135 11.22 -23.73 15.04
CA THR A 135 10.39 -24.21 16.13
C THR A 135 9.06 -23.46 16.15
N VAL A 136 7.95 -24.19 16.27
CA VAL A 136 6.62 -23.58 16.43
C VAL A 136 6.51 -22.93 17.82
N LEU A 137 6.34 -21.61 17.87
CA LEU A 137 6.22 -20.86 19.12
C LEU A 137 4.77 -20.65 19.56
N GLY A 138 3.84 -20.56 18.61
CA GLY A 138 2.44 -20.32 18.90
C GLY A 138 1.54 -20.69 17.73
N ILE A 139 0.31 -21.10 18.07
CA ILE A 139 -0.75 -21.42 17.11
C ILE A 139 -2.00 -20.67 17.58
N LEU A 140 -2.58 -19.86 16.70
CA LEU A 140 -3.85 -19.19 16.90
C LEU A 140 -4.89 -19.82 15.98
N ARG A 141 -6.02 -20.23 16.55
CA ARG A 141 -7.18 -20.77 15.81
C ARG A 141 -8.44 -20.09 16.33
N ASP A 142 -9.25 -19.55 15.42
CA ASP A 142 -10.51 -18.87 15.76
C ASP A 142 -10.38 -17.77 16.85
N GLY A 143 -9.23 -17.08 16.87
CA GLY A 143 -8.94 -16.04 17.85
C GLY A 143 -8.46 -16.53 19.23
N GLU A 144 -8.25 -17.84 19.39
CA GLU A 144 -7.73 -18.43 20.63
C GLU A 144 -6.38 -19.13 20.41
N PHE A 145 -5.47 -18.97 21.38
CA PHE A 145 -4.19 -19.66 21.35
C PHE A 145 -4.34 -21.11 21.81
N VAL A 146 -3.90 -22.04 20.97
CA VAL A 146 -4.01 -23.48 21.20
C VAL A 146 -2.62 -24.14 21.25
N LYS A 147 -2.51 -25.25 21.99
CA LYS A 147 -1.26 -26.03 22.04
C LYS A 147 -1.05 -26.90 20.81
N SER A 148 -2.14 -27.26 20.12
CA SER A 148 -2.14 -28.10 18.94
C SER A 148 -3.39 -27.84 18.10
N ALA A 149 -3.26 -28.01 16.78
CA ALA A 149 -4.38 -27.95 15.84
C ALA A 149 -4.28 -29.10 14.82
N ASN A 150 -5.40 -29.42 14.18
CA ASN A 150 -5.53 -30.61 13.33
C ASN A 150 -5.57 -30.25 11.85
N ALA A 151 -5.34 -31.24 10.99
CA ALA A 151 -5.56 -31.08 9.55
C ALA A 151 -6.97 -30.55 9.24
N GLY A 152 -7.06 -29.56 8.36
CA GLY A 152 -8.28 -28.85 7.98
C GLY A 152 -8.50 -27.54 8.74
N ASP A 153 -7.84 -27.33 9.89
CA ASP A 153 -8.00 -26.09 10.66
C ASP A 153 -7.35 -24.90 9.92
N ALA A 154 -8.07 -23.78 9.86
CA ALA A 154 -7.50 -22.49 9.48
C ALA A 154 -6.80 -21.87 10.70
N VAL A 155 -5.50 -21.60 10.57
CA VAL A 155 -4.66 -21.19 11.70
C VAL A 155 -3.70 -20.07 11.32
N GLU A 156 -3.23 -19.36 12.33
CA GLU A 156 -2.06 -18.49 12.26
C GLU A 156 -0.95 -19.09 13.12
N VAL A 157 0.29 -19.14 12.60
CA VAL A 157 1.43 -19.80 13.25
C VAL A 157 2.64 -18.86 13.34
N ALA A 158 3.22 -18.74 14.53
CA ALA A 158 4.49 -18.04 14.74
C ALA A 158 5.63 -19.05 14.90
N LEU A 159 6.76 -18.74 14.28
CA LEU A 159 8.01 -19.52 14.35
C LEU A 159 9.11 -18.67 15.01
N ASP A 160 10.13 -19.32 15.56
CA ASP A 160 11.34 -18.67 16.08
C ASP A 160 12.17 -18.01 14.97
N LYS A 161 12.21 -18.64 13.79
CA LYS A 161 12.86 -18.10 12.59
C LYS A 161 12.13 -18.50 11.31
N THR A 162 12.33 -17.74 10.22
CA THR A 162 11.68 -18.03 8.93
C THR A 162 12.38 -17.37 7.74
N ASN A 163 12.29 -17.98 6.55
CA ASN A 163 12.70 -17.40 5.27
C ASN A 163 11.54 -16.71 4.52
N PHE A 164 10.33 -16.72 5.10
CA PHE A 164 9.19 -15.97 4.59
C PHE A 164 9.39 -14.47 4.84
N TYR A 165 9.13 -13.66 3.82
CA TYR A 165 8.95 -12.22 3.96
C TYR A 165 7.55 -11.97 4.50
N GLY A 166 7.43 -11.37 5.68
CA GLY A 166 6.15 -10.92 6.21
C GLY A 166 5.72 -9.60 5.58
N THR A 167 4.43 -9.44 5.26
CA THR A 167 3.85 -8.21 4.68
C THR A 167 4.36 -6.95 5.41
N GLN A 168 5.10 -6.11 4.71
CA GLN A 168 5.68 -4.85 5.23
C GLN A 168 6.15 -3.95 4.08
N GLY A 169 6.22 -2.63 4.30
CA GLY A 169 6.75 -1.66 3.33
C GLY A 169 6.00 -1.63 2.00
N GLY A 170 4.70 -1.98 2.00
CA GLY A 170 3.88 -2.09 0.80
C GLY A 170 3.99 -3.44 0.06
N GLN A 171 5.03 -4.23 0.31
CA GLN A 171 5.16 -5.57 -0.26
C GLN A 171 4.29 -6.58 0.50
N VAL A 172 3.49 -7.37 -0.25
CA VAL A 172 2.77 -8.51 0.30
C VAL A 172 3.74 -9.61 0.72
N GLY A 173 3.41 -10.29 1.81
CA GLY A 173 4.20 -11.39 2.32
C GLY A 173 4.03 -12.67 1.51
N ASP A 174 4.92 -13.62 1.75
CA ASP A 174 4.97 -14.83 0.94
C ASP A 174 3.88 -15.84 1.28
N SER A 175 3.58 -16.64 0.27
CA SER A 175 2.90 -17.92 0.39
C SER A 175 3.90 -19.07 0.27
N GLY A 176 3.49 -20.27 0.67
CA GLY A 176 4.34 -21.44 0.64
C GLY A 176 3.83 -22.55 1.54
N GLU A 177 4.74 -23.32 2.12
CA GLU A 177 4.44 -24.47 2.95
C GLU A 177 5.34 -24.51 4.20
N ILE A 178 4.78 -25.07 5.28
CA ILE A 178 5.54 -25.53 6.43
C ILE A 178 5.53 -27.05 6.42
N LEU A 179 6.70 -27.66 6.55
CA LEU A 179 6.91 -29.10 6.44
C LEU A 179 7.41 -29.68 7.75
N ARG A 180 6.96 -30.87 8.10
CA ARG A 180 7.54 -31.71 9.17
C ARG A 180 8.06 -32.99 8.53
N ASP A 181 9.34 -33.29 8.72
CA ASP A 181 10.01 -34.46 8.14
C ASP A 181 9.81 -34.58 6.61
N GLY A 182 9.81 -33.44 5.90
CA GLY A 182 9.60 -33.37 4.45
C GLY A 182 8.15 -33.50 3.98
N THR A 183 7.19 -33.66 4.90
CA THR A 183 5.75 -33.71 4.59
C THR A 183 5.10 -32.35 4.89
N PRO A 184 4.36 -31.73 3.95
CA PRO A 184 3.62 -30.51 4.23
C PRO A 184 2.61 -30.71 5.37
N VAL A 185 2.73 -29.90 6.42
CA VAL A 185 1.80 -29.86 7.56
C VAL A 185 0.94 -28.61 7.56
N MET A 186 1.31 -27.58 6.80
CA MET A 186 0.53 -26.38 6.59
C MET A 186 0.77 -25.80 5.20
N THR A 187 -0.30 -25.40 4.51
CA THR A 187 -0.23 -24.52 3.36
C THR A 187 -0.37 -23.08 3.84
N VAL A 188 0.66 -22.26 3.64
CA VAL A 188 0.70 -20.85 4.02
C VAL A 188 0.19 -20.01 2.84
N THR A 189 -0.87 -19.25 3.07
CA THR A 189 -1.46 -18.35 2.07
C THR A 189 -0.85 -16.96 2.12
N GLU A 190 -0.44 -16.49 3.30
CA GLU A 190 0.22 -15.20 3.51
C GLU A 190 1.05 -15.21 4.80
N ALA A 191 2.24 -14.64 4.76
CA ALA A 191 2.99 -14.25 5.96
C ALA A 191 2.79 -12.76 6.26
N VAL A 192 2.52 -12.40 7.52
CA VAL A 192 2.33 -11.00 7.95
C VAL A 192 3.26 -10.67 9.12
N ARG A 193 3.71 -9.42 9.22
CA ARG A 193 4.47 -8.96 10.39
C ARG A 193 3.56 -8.28 11.41
N ALA A 194 3.69 -8.68 12.67
CA ALA A 194 3.13 -7.98 13.83
C ALA A 194 4.20 -7.86 14.92
N ASP A 195 4.55 -6.63 15.31
CA ASP A 195 5.49 -6.31 16.40
C ASP A 195 6.77 -7.17 16.43
N GLY A 196 7.45 -7.25 15.28
CA GLY A 196 8.69 -8.02 15.13
C GLY A 196 8.50 -9.53 14.91
N VAL A 197 7.30 -10.07 15.11
CA VAL A 197 6.96 -11.47 14.86
C VAL A 197 6.45 -11.65 13.43
N VAL A 198 6.89 -12.71 12.75
CA VAL A 198 6.35 -13.13 11.45
C VAL A 198 5.31 -14.23 11.67
N ILE A 199 4.07 -13.93 11.29
CA ILE A 199 2.90 -14.79 11.46
C ILE A 199 2.56 -15.42 10.11
N HIS A 200 2.49 -16.74 10.05
CA HIS A 200 2.15 -17.51 8.86
C HIS A 200 0.67 -17.87 8.93
N LYS A 201 -0.13 -17.36 8.00
CA LYS A 201 -1.58 -17.63 7.91
C LYS A 201 -1.84 -18.71 6.88
N GLY A 202 -2.76 -19.62 7.18
CA GLY A 202 -3.06 -20.70 6.24
C GLY A 202 -3.92 -21.81 6.82
N THR A 203 -3.87 -22.97 6.18
CA THR A 203 -4.65 -24.15 6.56
C THR A 203 -3.72 -25.32 6.81
N LEU A 204 -3.96 -26.05 7.90
CA LEU A 204 -3.21 -27.25 8.22
C LEU A 204 -3.56 -28.40 7.27
N THR A 205 -2.55 -29.08 6.75
CA THR A 205 -2.66 -30.34 6.00
C THR A 205 -2.31 -31.54 6.86
N GLY A 206 -1.72 -31.31 8.04
CA GLY A 206 -1.40 -32.30 9.05
C GLY A 206 -1.47 -31.68 10.45
N ASN A 207 -1.43 -32.51 11.50
CA ASN A 207 -1.46 -32.01 12.87
C ASN A 207 -0.17 -31.26 13.20
N LEU A 208 -0.29 -30.14 13.90
CA LEU A 208 0.83 -29.29 14.32
C LEU A 208 0.68 -28.91 15.79
N SER A 209 1.78 -28.97 16.55
CA SER A 209 1.81 -28.57 17.96
C SER A 209 2.89 -27.53 18.24
N VAL A 210 2.67 -26.71 19.28
CA VAL A 210 3.70 -25.81 19.79
C VAL A 210 4.89 -26.64 20.29
N GLY A 211 6.10 -26.24 19.90
CA GLY A 211 7.35 -26.97 20.15
C GLY A 211 7.76 -27.93 19.03
N ASP A 212 6.92 -28.17 18.03
CA ASP A 212 7.30 -28.99 16.87
C ASP A 212 8.43 -28.31 16.08
N THR A 213 9.36 -29.13 15.58
CA THR A 213 10.40 -28.71 14.63
C THR A 213 9.89 -28.87 13.20
N VAL A 214 10.02 -27.82 12.39
CA VAL A 214 9.51 -27.75 11.02
C VAL A 214 10.52 -27.09 10.09
N LYS A 215 10.37 -27.30 8.78
CA LYS A 215 11.08 -26.57 7.72
C LYS A 215 10.11 -25.66 6.97
N THR A 216 10.62 -24.56 6.43
CA THR A 216 9.85 -23.58 5.66
C THR A 216 10.22 -23.65 4.18
N ALA A 217 9.23 -23.70 3.30
CA ALA A 217 9.42 -23.65 1.85
C ALA A 217 8.51 -22.59 1.24
N ILE A 218 9.08 -21.47 0.78
CA ILE A 218 8.31 -20.42 0.12
C ILE A 218 7.93 -20.81 -1.31
N ASN A 219 6.87 -20.21 -1.85
CA ASN A 219 6.58 -20.28 -3.27
C ASN A 219 7.53 -19.35 -4.05
N THR A 220 8.62 -19.91 -4.57
CA THR A 220 9.69 -19.17 -5.23
C THR A 220 9.25 -18.45 -6.50
N SER A 221 8.25 -18.99 -7.21
CA SER A 221 7.72 -18.34 -8.43
C SER A 221 6.94 -17.07 -8.10
N VAL A 222 6.10 -17.13 -7.06
CA VAL A 222 5.39 -15.96 -6.52
C VAL A 222 6.37 -14.94 -5.97
N ARG A 223 7.35 -15.37 -5.16
CA ARG A 223 8.41 -14.49 -4.64
C ARG A 223 9.15 -13.77 -5.75
N ALA A 224 9.58 -14.48 -6.79
CA ALA A 224 10.31 -13.89 -7.91
C ALA A 224 9.45 -12.82 -8.61
N GLN A 225 8.17 -13.09 -8.83
CA GLN A 225 7.26 -12.12 -9.44
C GLN A 225 7.05 -10.88 -8.56
N THR A 226 6.86 -11.04 -7.25
CA THR A 226 6.77 -9.92 -6.30
C THR A 226 8.06 -9.10 -6.26
N THR A 227 9.22 -9.77 -6.35
CA THR A 227 10.55 -9.14 -6.37
C THR A 227 10.74 -8.24 -7.61
N ARG A 228 10.28 -8.71 -8.79
CA ARG A 228 10.21 -7.90 -10.02
C ARG A 228 9.32 -6.69 -9.84
N ALA A 229 8.11 -6.90 -9.31
CA ALA A 229 7.13 -5.84 -9.09
C ALA A 229 7.66 -4.77 -8.11
N HIS A 230 8.40 -5.17 -7.08
CA HIS A 230 8.97 -4.23 -6.12
C HIS A 230 10.01 -3.32 -6.78
N THR A 231 10.96 -3.91 -7.50
CA THR A 231 11.99 -3.11 -8.18
C THR A 231 11.37 -2.22 -9.26
N ALA A 232 10.36 -2.70 -9.97
CA ALA A 232 9.62 -1.88 -10.92
C ALA A 232 8.87 -0.72 -10.25
N THR A 233 8.48 -0.86 -8.97
CA THR A 233 7.86 0.24 -8.20
C THR A 233 8.87 1.38 -7.99
N HIS A 234 10.13 1.07 -7.70
CA HIS A 234 11.20 2.08 -7.58
C HIS A 234 11.44 2.78 -8.94
N LEU A 235 11.51 2.00 -10.03
CA LEU A 235 11.62 2.58 -11.38
C LEU A 235 10.40 3.44 -11.73
N LEU A 236 9.19 3.02 -11.36
CA LEU A 236 7.98 3.79 -11.58
C LEU A 236 8.01 5.13 -10.83
N GLN A 237 8.45 5.14 -9.57
CA GLN A 237 8.61 6.36 -8.79
C GLN A 237 9.60 7.32 -9.47
N ALA A 238 10.79 6.83 -9.84
CA ALA A 238 11.80 7.62 -10.53
C ALA A 238 11.28 8.16 -11.88
N ALA A 239 10.56 7.34 -12.65
CA ALA A 239 10.01 7.75 -13.94
C ALA A 239 8.92 8.81 -13.79
N LEU A 240 8.05 8.70 -12.78
CA LEU A 240 7.05 9.72 -12.48
C LEU A 240 7.71 11.06 -12.13
N GLN A 241 8.77 11.03 -11.32
CA GLN A 241 9.51 12.25 -10.96
C GLN A 241 10.19 12.89 -12.18
N HIS A 242 10.75 12.06 -13.07
CA HIS A 242 11.42 12.53 -14.27
C HIS A 242 10.46 13.13 -15.31
N VAL A 243 9.30 12.49 -15.53
CA VAL A 243 8.33 12.91 -16.55
C VAL A 243 7.43 14.05 -16.07
N LEU A 244 7.02 14.04 -14.80
CA LEU A 244 6.07 15.03 -14.28
C LEU A 244 6.79 16.18 -13.58
N ASN A 245 7.50 15.90 -12.49
CA ASN A 245 8.37 16.80 -11.71
C ASN A 245 8.83 16.13 -10.40
N GLU A 246 9.84 16.72 -9.75
CA GLU A 246 10.43 16.23 -8.49
C GLU A 246 9.48 16.26 -7.28
N ASP A 247 8.38 17.03 -7.32
CA ASP A 247 7.38 17.11 -6.23
C ASP A 247 6.46 15.87 -6.15
N VAL A 248 6.62 14.92 -7.08
CA VAL A 248 5.92 13.65 -7.03
C VAL A 248 6.50 12.80 -5.89
N HIS A 249 5.72 12.67 -4.81
CA HIS A 249 6.08 11.89 -3.64
C HIS A 249 5.10 10.76 -3.40
N GLN A 250 5.60 9.62 -2.94
CA GLN A 250 4.79 8.48 -2.55
C GLN A 250 3.83 8.85 -1.40
N ARG A 251 2.56 8.48 -1.58
CA ARG A 251 1.49 8.55 -0.57
C ARG A 251 0.97 7.17 -0.16
N GLY A 252 1.33 6.13 -0.90
CA GLY A 252 0.99 4.74 -0.60
C GLY A 252 1.53 3.79 -1.66
N SER A 253 1.82 2.57 -1.27
CA SER A 253 2.26 1.53 -2.20
C SER A 253 1.65 0.19 -1.80
N LYS A 254 1.28 -0.61 -2.79
CA LYS A 254 1.00 -2.05 -2.63
C LYS A 254 1.66 -2.78 -3.79
N VAL A 255 2.58 -3.68 -3.44
CA VAL A 255 3.32 -4.53 -4.35
C VAL A 255 2.87 -5.96 -4.13
N SER A 256 2.21 -6.54 -5.13
CA SER A 256 1.74 -7.92 -5.15
C SER A 256 2.26 -8.62 -6.42
N PRO A 257 2.28 -9.97 -6.47
CA PRO A 257 2.71 -10.68 -7.67
C PRO A 257 1.90 -10.28 -8.91
N ASP A 258 0.62 -9.95 -8.71
CA ASP A 258 -0.30 -9.63 -9.81
C ASP A 258 -0.25 -8.16 -10.25
N SER A 259 0.22 -7.24 -9.39
CA SER A 259 0.16 -5.80 -9.69
C SER A 259 1.02 -4.95 -8.77
N VAL A 260 1.53 -3.86 -9.33
CA VAL A 260 2.01 -2.69 -8.60
C VAL A 260 0.88 -1.67 -8.52
N ARG A 261 0.65 -1.13 -7.32
CA ARG A 261 -0.25 -0.01 -7.06
C ARG A 261 0.52 1.07 -6.33
N PHE A 262 0.67 2.22 -6.97
CA PHE A 262 1.45 3.33 -6.44
C PHE A 262 0.60 4.58 -6.37
N ASP A 263 0.53 5.16 -5.18
CA ASP A 263 -0.21 6.38 -4.89
C ASP A 263 0.80 7.52 -4.72
N PHE A 264 0.57 8.65 -5.38
CA PHE A 264 1.53 9.73 -5.46
C PHE A 264 0.85 11.10 -5.45
N SER A 265 1.57 12.13 -4.98
CA SER A 265 1.08 13.51 -5.01
C SER A 265 1.15 14.08 -6.42
N PHE A 266 -0.01 14.39 -6.99
CA PHE A 266 -0.10 15.09 -8.28
C PHE A 266 -1.46 15.78 -8.43
N GLY A 267 -1.44 17.08 -8.75
CA GLY A 267 -2.63 17.94 -8.68
C GLY A 267 -3.65 17.77 -9.81
N ARG A 268 -3.33 17.01 -10.87
CA ARG A 268 -4.21 16.82 -12.04
C ARG A 268 -4.08 15.42 -12.61
N ALA A 269 -5.00 15.02 -13.49
CA ALA A 269 -4.86 13.76 -14.22
C ALA A 269 -3.59 13.75 -15.08
N MET A 270 -2.97 12.59 -15.19
CA MET A 270 -1.90 12.39 -16.17
C MET A 270 -2.53 12.33 -17.57
N THR A 271 -1.91 13.04 -18.51
CA THR A 271 -2.23 12.92 -19.93
C THR A 271 -1.84 11.53 -20.45
N ASP A 272 -2.43 11.12 -21.58
CA ASP A 272 -2.05 9.85 -22.23
C ASP A 272 -0.58 9.85 -22.66
N ALA A 273 -0.05 11.00 -23.09
CA ALA A 273 1.35 11.17 -23.44
C ALA A 273 2.28 10.99 -22.22
N GLU A 274 1.93 11.56 -21.05
CA GLU A 274 2.71 11.39 -19.81
C GLU A 274 2.69 9.93 -19.33
N LYS A 275 1.52 9.27 -19.35
CA LYS A 275 1.42 7.84 -18.99
C LYS A 275 2.30 6.97 -19.89
N LYS A 276 2.28 7.25 -21.20
CA LYS A 276 3.13 6.57 -22.17
C LYS A 276 4.61 6.86 -21.94
N ALA A 277 4.99 8.11 -21.70
CA ALA A 277 6.38 8.48 -21.43
C ALA A 277 6.92 7.79 -20.16
N VAL A 278 6.12 7.69 -19.10
CA VAL A 278 6.48 6.94 -17.89
C VAL A 278 6.68 5.46 -18.20
N GLU A 279 5.75 4.83 -18.92
CA GLU A 279 5.88 3.42 -19.33
C GLU A 279 7.12 3.17 -20.19
N ASP A 280 7.35 4.02 -21.20
CA ASP A 280 8.48 3.91 -22.11
C ASP A 280 9.82 4.07 -21.36
N LEU A 281 9.91 5.02 -20.43
CA LEU A 281 11.10 5.28 -19.63
C LEU A 281 11.42 4.12 -18.68
N VAL A 282 10.41 3.56 -18.00
CA VAL A 282 10.60 2.36 -17.17
C VAL A 282 11.10 1.19 -18.02
N ASN A 283 10.51 0.94 -19.19
CA ASN A 283 10.95 -0.14 -20.07
C ASN A 283 12.35 0.12 -20.66
N GLN A 284 12.74 1.38 -20.90
CA GLN A 284 14.11 1.73 -21.29
C GLN A 284 15.11 1.34 -20.20
N TRP A 285 14.82 1.62 -18.94
CA TRP A 285 15.66 1.25 -17.80
C TRP A 285 15.69 -0.25 -17.54
N ILE A 286 14.59 -0.96 -17.79
CA ILE A 286 14.57 -2.43 -17.79
C ILE A 286 15.48 -2.98 -18.89
N ALA A 287 15.36 -2.45 -20.12
CA ALA A 287 16.15 -2.90 -21.26
C ALA A 287 17.65 -2.58 -21.13
N ALA A 288 18.01 -1.55 -20.34
CA ALA A 288 19.38 -1.20 -20.04
C ALA A 288 20.08 -2.18 -19.06
N ASP A 289 19.33 -3.09 -18.43
CA ASP A 289 19.84 -4.14 -17.53
C ASP A 289 20.77 -3.63 -16.43
N MET A 290 20.40 -2.50 -15.83
CA MET A 290 21.20 -1.81 -14.83
C MET A 290 21.36 -2.65 -13.56
N PRO A 291 22.54 -2.61 -12.91
CA PRO A 291 22.75 -3.30 -11.64
C PRO A 291 21.85 -2.72 -10.53
N VAL A 292 21.35 -3.61 -9.68
CA VAL A 292 20.58 -3.29 -8.48
C VAL A 292 21.37 -3.73 -7.26
N THR A 293 21.92 -2.75 -6.51
CA THR A 293 22.74 -3.03 -5.32
C THR A 293 21.88 -3.09 -4.06
N HIS A 294 22.30 -3.94 -3.13
CA HIS A 294 21.65 -4.18 -1.84
C HIS A 294 22.69 -3.96 -0.76
N GLU A 295 22.58 -2.86 -0.01
CA GLU A 295 23.56 -2.47 0.99
C GLU A 295 22.90 -2.23 2.34
N GLU A 296 23.55 -2.65 3.43
CA GLU A 296 23.17 -2.27 4.79
C GLU A 296 24.18 -1.24 5.30
N MET A 297 23.68 -0.11 5.79
CA MET A 297 24.51 0.99 6.27
C MET A 297 23.78 1.81 7.34
N SER A 298 24.49 2.77 7.95
CA SER A 298 23.86 3.69 8.88
C SER A 298 22.89 4.63 8.16
N LEU A 299 21.89 5.14 8.88
CA LEU A 299 20.95 6.11 8.33
C LEU A 299 21.65 7.37 7.77
N ASP A 300 22.72 7.83 8.42
CA ASP A 300 23.46 9.01 7.97
C ASP A 300 24.26 8.73 6.68
N ALA A 301 24.91 7.57 6.57
CA ALA A 301 25.59 7.17 5.35
C ALA A 301 24.60 7.03 4.16
N ALA A 302 23.39 6.54 4.43
CA ALA A 302 22.35 6.45 3.41
C ALA A 302 21.89 7.84 2.92
N LYS A 303 21.74 8.81 3.83
CA LYS A 303 21.41 10.20 3.47
C LYS A 303 22.52 10.85 2.64
N GLU A 304 23.78 10.64 3.01
CA GLU A 304 24.94 11.14 2.24
C GLU A 304 24.98 10.56 0.83
N LYS A 305 24.53 9.31 0.66
CA LYS A 305 24.37 8.65 -0.65
C LYS A 305 23.17 9.16 -1.46
N GLY A 306 22.36 10.07 -0.90
CA GLY A 306 21.15 10.58 -1.54
C GLY A 306 19.98 9.60 -1.53
N ALA A 307 19.96 8.63 -0.62
CA ALA A 307 18.87 7.69 -0.51
C ALA A 307 17.57 8.41 -0.12
N THR A 308 16.53 8.22 -0.92
CA THR A 308 15.19 8.74 -0.61
C THR A 308 14.58 7.90 0.51
N ALA A 309 14.14 8.58 1.56
CA ALA A 309 13.39 7.96 2.65
C ALA A 309 11.88 7.98 2.33
N LEU A 310 11.19 6.91 2.71
CA LEU A 310 9.74 6.85 2.63
C LEU A 310 9.12 7.75 3.70
N PHE A 311 8.06 8.44 3.31
CA PHE A 311 7.31 9.34 4.19
C PHE A 311 6.68 8.56 5.36
N ASN A 312 6.77 9.09 6.58
CA ASN A 312 6.19 8.53 7.82
C ASN A 312 6.75 7.19 8.34
N GLU A 313 7.86 6.68 7.81
CA GLU A 313 8.53 5.49 8.35
C GLU A 313 9.51 5.85 9.47
N LYS A 314 9.56 5.01 10.51
CA LYS A 314 10.60 5.08 11.55
C LYS A 314 11.73 4.12 11.19
N TYR A 315 12.90 4.67 10.96
CA TYR A 315 14.10 3.89 10.65
C TYR A 315 14.92 3.60 11.90
N GLY A 316 15.49 2.40 11.96
CA GLY A 316 16.50 2.05 12.97
C GLY A 316 17.88 2.60 12.61
N ASP A 317 18.88 2.30 13.44
CA ASP A 317 20.26 2.77 13.27
C ASP A 317 20.93 2.19 12.02
N THR A 318 20.53 0.98 11.62
CA THR A 318 20.95 0.31 10.38
C THR A 318 19.77 0.22 9.43
N VAL A 319 19.97 0.64 8.19
CA VAL A 319 18.97 0.65 7.13
C VAL A 319 19.47 -0.11 5.90
N LYS A 320 18.53 -0.72 5.18
CA LYS A 320 18.80 -1.33 3.88
C LYS A 320 18.56 -0.30 2.77
N VAL A 321 19.55 -0.11 1.91
CA VAL A 321 19.53 0.78 0.76
C VAL A 321 19.52 -0.05 -0.50
N ILE A 322 18.56 0.26 -1.38
CA ILE A 322 18.44 -0.34 -2.70
C ILE A 322 18.73 0.73 -3.73
N THR A 323 19.73 0.49 -4.57
CA THR A 323 20.11 1.41 -5.65
C THR A 323 19.95 0.69 -6.99
N ALA A 324 19.10 1.20 -7.88
CA ALA A 324 18.90 0.67 -9.22
C ALA A 324 19.56 1.61 -10.25
N GLY A 325 20.73 1.22 -10.75
CA GLY A 325 21.53 2.06 -11.65
C GLY A 325 21.81 3.44 -11.05
N ASP A 326 21.68 4.47 -11.89
CA ASP A 326 21.77 5.88 -11.52
C ASP A 326 20.39 6.56 -11.37
N VAL A 327 19.30 5.78 -11.42
CA VAL A 327 17.92 6.31 -11.53
C VAL A 327 17.12 6.26 -10.24
N SER A 328 17.43 5.35 -9.32
CA SER A 328 16.75 5.23 -8.02
C SER A 328 17.73 4.80 -6.93
N CYS A 329 17.60 5.42 -5.75
CA CYS A 329 18.33 5.10 -4.53
C CYS A 329 17.38 5.31 -3.35
N GLU A 330 16.96 4.23 -2.67
CA GLU A 330 15.84 4.27 -1.71
C GLU A 330 16.13 3.44 -0.46
N LEU A 331 15.63 3.91 0.69
CA LEU A 331 15.57 3.12 1.93
C LEU A 331 14.44 2.08 1.82
N CYS A 332 14.78 0.83 1.51
CA CYS A 332 13.78 -0.21 1.31
C CYS A 332 14.21 -1.55 1.91
N GLY A 333 13.36 -2.09 2.78
CA GLY A 333 13.51 -3.42 3.37
C GLY A 333 12.92 -4.55 2.53
N GLY A 334 12.45 -4.27 1.31
CA GLY A 334 11.82 -5.22 0.41
C GLY A 334 12.75 -6.23 -0.24
N THR A 335 12.17 -7.18 -0.98
CA THR A 335 12.93 -8.08 -1.86
C THR A 335 13.06 -7.44 -3.24
N HIS A 336 14.29 -7.35 -3.76
CA HIS A 336 14.59 -6.74 -5.07
C HIS A 336 15.38 -7.68 -5.97
N VAL A 337 15.28 -7.44 -7.29
CA VAL A 337 16.12 -8.13 -8.28
C VAL A 337 17.57 -7.65 -8.16
N TYR A 338 18.50 -8.30 -8.85
CA TYR A 338 19.90 -7.88 -8.91
C TYR A 338 20.22 -7.09 -10.18
N HIS A 339 19.39 -7.22 -11.21
CA HIS A 339 19.46 -6.40 -12.42
C HIS A 339 18.05 -6.01 -12.91
N THR A 340 17.90 -4.79 -13.43
CA THR A 340 16.59 -4.30 -13.88
C THR A 340 16.01 -5.12 -15.04
N GLY A 341 16.84 -5.79 -15.84
CA GLY A 341 16.38 -6.67 -16.92
C GLY A 341 15.60 -7.89 -16.43
N GLU A 342 15.79 -8.31 -15.17
CA GLU A 342 15.02 -9.41 -14.56
C GLU A 342 13.52 -9.10 -14.42
N ILE A 343 13.12 -7.82 -14.50
CA ILE A 343 11.72 -7.36 -14.51
C ILE A 343 11.02 -7.75 -15.82
N LEU A 344 11.78 -7.96 -16.90
CA LEU A 344 11.36 -8.32 -18.26
C LEU A 344 10.62 -7.21 -19.00
N LYS A 345 9.48 -6.75 -18.47
CA LYS A 345 8.62 -5.73 -19.10
C LYS A 345 7.73 -5.07 -18.06
N ALA A 346 7.36 -3.83 -18.29
CA ALA A 346 6.38 -3.10 -17.49
C ALA A 346 5.26 -2.53 -18.36
N ARG A 347 4.02 -2.51 -17.83
CA ARG A 347 2.86 -1.94 -18.51
C ARG A 347 1.98 -1.18 -17.54
N VAL A 348 1.72 0.10 -17.82
CA VAL A 348 0.79 0.95 -17.09
C VAL A 348 -0.63 0.54 -17.45
N ASN A 349 -1.40 0.13 -16.44
CA ASN A 349 -2.75 -0.36 -16.61
C ASN A 349 -3.79 0.77 -16.58
N LYS A 350 -3.69 1.63 -15.56
CA LYS A 350 -4.61 2.75 -15.34
C LYS A 350 -4.01 3.75 -14.35
N GLU A 351 -4.48 4.98 -14.48
CA GLU A 351 -4.27 6.08 -13.55
C GLU A 351 -5.64 6.61 -13.14
N LYS A 352 -5.87 6.88 -11.86
CA LYS A 352 -7.08 7.55 -11.36
C LYS A 352 -6.82 8.41 -10.13
N SER A 353 -7.69 9.39 -9.91
CA SER A 353 -7.76 10.14 -8.64
C SER A 353 -8.23 9.24 -7.50
N ILE A 354 -7.64 9.41 -6.31
CA ILE A 354 -8.07 8.74 -5.07
C ILE A 354 -8.63 9.76 -4.08
N SER A 355 -8.03 10.95 -4.02
CA SER A 355 -8.49 12.10 -3.25
C SER A 355 -7.93 13.38 -3.87
N SER A 356 -8.34 14.54 -3.38
CA SER A 356 -7.70 15.82 -3.74
C SER A 356 -6.18 15.70 -3.61
N GLY A 357 -5.46 16.12 -4.66
CA GLY A 357 -4.00 16.08 -4.76
C GLY A 357 -3.32 14.70 -4.80
N ILE A 358 -4.06 13.58 -4.75
CA ILE A 358 -3.48 12.22 -4.70
C ILE A 358 -4.01 11.36 -5.84
N ARG A 359 -3.07 10.75 -6.57
CA ARG A 359 -3.35 9.93 -7.75
C ARG A 359 -2.79 8.54 -7.57
N ARG A 360 -3.44 7.56 -8.18
CA ARG A 360 -3.04 6.16 -8.16
C ARG A 360 -2.76 5.70 -9.57
N ILE A 361 -1.54 5.26 -9.81
CA ILE A 361 -1.15 4.52 -10.99
C ILE A 361 -1.03 3.04 -10.64
N THR A 362 -1.46 2.17 -11.55
CA THR A 362 -1.25 0.73 -11.43
C THR A 362 -0.48 0.21 -12.63
N MET A 363 0.42 -0.74 -12.38
CA MET A 363 1.33 -1.28 -13.38
C MET A 363 1.43 -2.80 -13.22
N SER A 364 1.51 -3.52 -14.33
CA SER A 364 1.83 -4.95 -14.39
C SER A 364 3.27 -5.13 -14.84
N VAL A 365 3.92 -6.20 -14.42
CA VAL A 365 5.31 -6.51 -14.78
C VAL A 365 5.50 -7.96 -15.17
N GLY A 366 6.60 -8.27 -15.86
CA GLY A 366 6.93 -9.62 -16.27
C GLY A 366 5.92 -10.15 -17.29
N THR A 367 5.53 -11.41 -17.13
CA THR A 367 4.55 -12.08 -18.02
C THR A 367 3.16 -11.45 -17.96
N LEU A 368 2.83 -10.71 -16.90
CA LEU A 368 1.54 -10.01 -16.77
C LEU A 368 1.50 -8.68 -17.54
N ALA A 369 2.63 -8.24 -18.10
CA ALA A 369 2.76 -7.01 -18.88
C ALA A 369 2.70 -7.25 -20.41
N GLU A 370 2.40 -8.48 -20.84
CA GLU A 370 2.25 -8.82 -22.26
C GLU A 370 1.08 -8.08 -22.93
#